data_AF-A0A164QNM8-F1
#
_entry.id   AF-A0A164QNM8-F1
#
_cell.length_a   1.000
_cell.length_b   1.000
_cell.length_c   1.000
_cell.angle_alpha   90.00
_cell.angle_beta   90.00
_cell.angle_gamma   90.00
#
_symmetry.space_group_name_H-M   'P 1'
#
loop_
_entity.id
_entity.type
_entity.pdbx_description
1 polymer ?
#
loop_
_entity_poly.entity_id
_entity_poly.type
_entity_poly.pdbx_seq_one_letter_code
_entity_poly.pdbx_strand_id
1 'polypeptide(L)' 'MEDEFFEIDTDFIQNYVFDRLMQFNMVPGEHEMHVLADIVFDLLVDLGVIEEVSDEE' A
#
# COMPACT_ATOMS: atom_id res chain seq x y z
N MET A 1 26.24 -8.02 0.72
CA MET A 1 25.51 -6.84 0.27
C MET A 1 24.54 -6.57 1.39
N GLU A 2 24.59 -5.39 2.01
CA GLU A 2 23.50 -5.00 2.92
C GLU A 2 22.30 -4.82 2.00
N ASP A 3 21.30 -5.70 2.14
CA ASP A 3 20.04 -5.51 1.44
C ASP A 3 19.39 -4.27 2.06
N GLU A 4 19.39 -3.16 1.32
CA GLU A 4 18.65 -1.95 1.72
C GLU A 4 17.17 -2.27 1.65
N PHE A 5 16.52 -2.43 2.80
CA PHE A 5 15.08 -2.58 2.88
C PHE A 5 14.41 -1.24 2.59
N PHE A 6 13.45 -1.25 1.68
CA PHE A 6 12.59 -0.09 1.39
C PHE A 6 11.32 -0.22 2.23
N GLU A 7 11.12 0.74 3.14
CA GLU A 7 9.93 0.80 3.96
C GLU A 7 8.77 1.37 3.15
N ILE A 8 7.63 0.68 3.18
CA ILE A 8 6.39 1.09 2.51
C ILE A 8 5.36 1.36 3.59
N ASP A 9 4.84 2.58 3.62
CA ASP A 9 3.72 2.95 4.49
C ASP A 9 2.38 2.90 3.72
N THR A 10 1.29 2.98 4.48
CA THR A 10 -0.08 3.01 3.93
C THR A 10 -0.28 4.21 3.01
N ASP A 11 0.32 5.36 3.32
CA ASP A 11 0.18 6.60 2.54
C ASP A 11 0.80 6.45 1.14
N PHE A 12 1.93 5.74 1.02
CA PHE A 12 2.56 5.44 -0.26
C PHE A 12 1.62 4.60 -1.14
N ILE A 13 1.02 3.55 -0.56
CA ILE A 13 0.08 2.67 -1.28
C ILE A 13 -1.16 3.47 -1.70
N GLN A 14 -1.72 4.29 -0.80
CA GLN A 14 -2.86 5.15 -1.11
C GLN A 14 -2.56 6.07 -2.30
N ASN A 15 -1.44 6.79 -2.26
CA ASN A 15 -1.07 7.71 -3.34
C ASN A 15 -0.92 6.97 -4.67
N TYR A 16 -0.25 5.81 -4.68
CA TYR A 16 -0.10 5.00 -5.88
C TYR A 16 -1.44 4.54 -6.46
N VAL A 17 -2.32 3.99 -5.60
CA VAL A 17 -3.64 3.50 -6.01
C VAL A 17 -4.52 4.64 -6.52
N PHE A 18 -4.48 5.80 -5.84
CA PHE A 18 -5.22 6.99 -6.24
C PHE A 18 -4.82 7.44 -7.65
N ASP A 19 -3.51 7.58 -7.91
CA ASP A 19 -2.99 7.97 -9.23
C ASP A 19 -3.42 6.99 -10.32
N ARG A 20 -3.45 5.68 -10.02
CA ARG A 20 -3.93 4.66 -10.95
C ARG A 20 -5.41 4.80 -11.22
N LEU A 21 -6.25 5.01 -10.21
CA LEU A 21 -7.69 5.18 -10.39
C LEU A 21 -8.02 6.44 -11.19
N MET A 22 -7.29 7.53 -10.95
CA MET A 22 -7.42 8.76 -11.71
C MET A 22 -7.08 8.58 -13.21
N GLN A 23 -6.13 7.71 -13.56
CA GLN A 23 -5.85 7.36 -14.97
C GLN A 23 -7.05 6.71 -15.67
N PHE A 24 -7.98 6.10 -14.92
CA PHE A 24 -9.21 5.51 -15.43
C PHE A 24 -10.44 6.41 -15.23
N ASN A 25 -10.26 7.69 -14.87
CA ASN A 25 -11.32 8.64 -14.51
C ASN A 25 -12.20 8.17 -13.34
N MET A 26 -11.63 7.39 -12.42
CA MET A 26 -12.27 7.00 -11.17
C MET A 26 -11.76 7.92 -10.06
N VAL A 27 -12.68 8.55 -9.32
CA VAL A 27 -12.35 9.43 -8.19
C VAL A 27 -12.79 8.73 -6.91
N PRO A 28 -11.89 8.00 -6.23
CA PRO A 28 -12.21 7.31 -5.00
C PRO A 28 -12.40 8.30 -3.86
N GLY A 29 -13.31 7.98 -2.94
CA GLY A 29 -13.44 8.68 -1.67
C GLY A 29 -12.34 8.29 -0.68
N GLU A 30 -12.16 9.10 0.37
CA GLU A 30 -11.17 8.87 1.44
C GLU A 30 -11.33 7.47 2.08
N HIS A 31 -12.55 7.08 2.44
CA HIS A 31 -12.82 5.76 2.99
C HIS A 31 -12.47 4.61 2.02
N GLU A 32 -12.78 4.77 0.74
CA GLU A 32 -12.45 3.77 -0.28
C GLU A 32 -10.94 3.63 -0.45
N MET A 33 -10.20 4.74 -0.36
CA MET A 33 -8.75 4.74 -0.40
C MET A 33 -8.12 3.99 0.77
N HIS A 34 -8.62 4.18 2.00
CA HIS A 34 -8.15 3.43 3.15
C HIS A 34 -8.38 1.93 2.98
N VAL A 35 -9.60 1.52 2.61
CA VAL A 35 -9.94 0.11 2.40
C VAL A 35 -9.09 -0.51 1.29
N LEU A 36 -8.87 0.21 0.19
CA LEU A 36 -8.04 -0.29 -0.91
C LEU A 36 -6.56 -0.41 -0.51
N ALA A 37 -6.04 0.52 0.27
CA ALA A 37 -4.67 0.45 0.73
C ALA A 37 -4.43 -0.76 1.64
N ASP A 38 -5.35 -1.01 2.58
CA ASP A 38 -5.30 -2.19 3.47
C ASP A 38 -5.35 -3.49 2.65
N ILE A 39 -6.30 -3.60 1.70
CA ILE A 39 -6.41 -4.78 0.82
C ILE A 39 -5.13 -5.00 0.00
N VAL A 40 -4.52 -3.92 -0.50
CA VAL A 40 -3.28 -4.02 -1.28
C VAL A 40 -2.11 -4.43 -0.38
N PHE A 41 -2.04 -3.91 0.84
CA PHE A 41 -1.02 -4.30 1.81
C PHE A 41 -1.11 -5.79 2.13
N ASP A 42 -2.29 -6.26 2.53
CA ASP A 42 -2.55 -7.68 2.81
C ASP A 42 -2.18 -8.58 1.62
N LEU A 43 -2.55 -8.17 0.40
CA LEU A 43 -2.21 -8.90 -0.81
C LEU A 43 -0.69 -9.01 -1.03
N LEU A 44 0.05 -7.93 -0.78
CA LEU A 44 1.51 -7.90 -0.96
C LEU A 44 2.22 -8.77 0.09
N VAL A 45 1.70 -8.81 1.32
CA VAL A 45 2.17 -9.71 2.38
C VAL A 45 1.90 -11.17 2.00
N ASP A 46 0.67 -11.49 1.58
CA ASP A 46 0.27 -12.84 1.16
C ASP A 46 1.10 -13.37 -0.02
N LEU A 47 1.51 -12.49 -0.93
CA LEU A 47 2.38 -12.83 -2.05
C LEU A 47 3.86 -12.93 -1.66
N GLY A 48 4.23 -12.58 -0.42
CA GLY A 48 5.61 -12.53 0.05
C GLY A 48 6.46 -11.47 -0.65
N VAL A 49 5.82 -10.41 -1.18
CA VAL A 49 6.50 -9.27 -1.81
C VAL A 49 7.04 -8.31 -0.76
N ILE A 50 6.28 -8.12 0.32
CA ILE A 50 6.66 -7.34 1.50
C ILE A 50 6.54 -8.21 2.75
N GLU A 51 7.25 -7.84 3.80
CA GLU A 51 7.11 -8.42 5.13
C GLU A 51 6.53 -7.35 6.05
N GLU A 52 5.48 -7.69 6.79
CA GLU A 52 4.93 -6.78 7.80
C GLU A 52 5.91 -6.70 8.97
N VAL A 53 6.41 -5.50 9.23
CA VAL A 53 7.27 -5.22 10.37
C VAL A 53 6.40 -4.50 11.39
N SER A 54 5.96 -5.23 12.42
CA SER A 54 5.31 -4.60 13.56
C SER A 54 6.37 -3.91 14.41
N ASP A 55 6.27 -2.60 14.58
CA ASP A 55 6.95 -1.90 15.66
C ASP A 55 6.37 -2.40 16.99
N GLU A 56 6.95 -3.47 17.55
CA GLU A 56 6.68 -3.88 18.93
C GLU A 56 7.37 -2.88 19.89
N GLU A 57 6.65 -1.82 20.30
CA GLU A 57 6.80 -1.17 21.64
C GLU A 57 5.45 -0.72 22.23
#